data_AF-A0A182EN52-F1
#
_entry.id   AF-A0A182EN52-F1
#
_cell.length_a   1.000
_cell.length_b   1.000
_cell.length_c   1.000
_cell.angle_alpha   90.00
_cell.angle_beta   90.00
_cell.angle_gamma   90.00
#
_symmetry.space_group_name_H-M   'P 1'
#
loop_
_entity.id
_entity.type
_entity.pdbx_description
1 polymer ?
#
loop_
_entity_poly.entity_id
_entity_poly.type
_entity_poly.pdbx_seq_one_letter_code
_entity_poly.pdbx_strand_id
1 'polypeptide(L)'
;MLDIVDASSILLRFELEDVSIGDRWKNLLPIIKPHVHDHILAFNDAHIRMVIEGCDDDTVRKIHCDSVSSFINSSSGDNSERTRNFGKPICDAITFYHNGNYHEAVQTLSPIRHNIYSIGGSNAQRDIFTQILIHSTLSSTEIDDHKLGKMILKERNMMKKNSALSQSSSIYHNEE
;
A
#
# COMPACT_ATOMS: atom_id res chain seq x y z
N MET A 1 -8.20 -14.81 -1.44
CA MET A 1 -7.58 -13.48 -1.63
C MET A 1 -8.06 -12.42 -0.65
N LEU A 2 -9.37 -12.26 -0.41
CA LEU A 2 -9.87 -11.22 0.52
C LEU A 2 -9.22 -11.30 1.92
N ASP A 3 -9.16 -12.49 2.52
CA ASP A 3 -8.54 -12.69 3.84
C ASP A 3 -7.06 -12.29 3.87
N ILE A 4 -6.33 -12.48 2.76
CA ILE A 4 -4.92 -12.06 2.63
C ILE A 4 -4.81 -10.56 2.56
N VAL A 5 -5.69 -9.90 1.82
CA VAL A 5 -5.70 -8.43 1.72
C VAL A 5 -5.96 -7.82 3.08
N ASP A 6 -6.92 -8.35 3.84
CA ASP A 6 -7.24 -7.87 5.19
C ASP A 6 -6.11 -8.18 6.17
N ALA A 7 -5.56 -9.40 6.15
CA ALA A 7 -4.46 -9.80 7.02
C ALA A 7 -3.19 -8.99 6.75
N SER A 8 -2.77 -8.80 5.49
CA SER A 8 -1.59 -8.00 5.20
C SER A 8 -1.80 -6.52 5.52
N SER A 9 -3.01 -6.00 5.28
CA SER A 9 -3.40 -4.63 5.65
C SER A 9 -3.31 -4.36 7.15
N ILE A 10 -3.71 -5.31 8.01
CA ILE A 10 -3.65 -5.11 9.47
C ILE A 10 -2.23 -5.34 10.02
N LEU A 11 -1.49 -6.32 9.47
CA LEU A 11 -0.12 -6.58 9.91
C LEU A 11 0.79 -5.38 9.64
N LEU A 12 0.73 -4.80 8.44
CA LEU A 12 1.53 -3.61 8.13
C LEU A 12 1.13 -2.42 9.01
N ARG A 13 -0.15 -2.30 9.40
CA ARG A 13 -0.58 -1.25 10.35
C ARG A 13 -0.05 -1.46 11.75
N PHE A 14 0.09 -2.71 12.19
CA PHE A 14 0.77 -3.00 13.43
C PHE A 14 2.25 -2.63 13.37
N GLU A 15 2.93 -2.93 12.27
CA GLU A 15 4.33 -2.50 12.08
C GLU A 15 4.48 -0.97 12.08
N LEU A 16 3.57 -0.25 11.42
CA LEU A 16 3.55 1.22 11.42
C LEU A 16 3.36 1.85 12.81
N GLU A 17 2.84 1.09 13.77
CA GLU A 17 2.63 1.49 15.17
C GLU A 17 3.64 0.81 16.11
N ASP A 18 4.77 0.31 15.57
CA ASP A 18 5.84 -0.38 16.30
C ASP A 18 5.37 -1.63 17.08
N VAL A 19 4.24 -2.23 16.70
CA VAL A 19 3.72 -3.46 17.31
C VAL A 19 4.41 -4.68 16.74
N SER A 20 4.96 -5.52 17.61
CA SER A 20 5.62 -6.76 17.21
C SER A 20 4.66 -7.76 16.57
N ILE A 21 4.94 -8.08 15.30
CA ILE A 21 4.16 -9.01 14.49
C ILE A 21 4.58 -10.49 14.62
N GLY A 22 5.80 -10.76 15.10
CA GLY A 22 6.35 -12.13 15.18
C GLY A 22 6.34 -12.84 13.81
N ASP A 23 5.94 -14.11 13.80
CA ASP A 23 5.92 -14.94 12.58
C ASP A 23 4.64 -14.78 11.73
N ARG A 24 3.80 -13.77 12.00
CA ARG A 24 2.49 -13.64 11.32
C ARG A 24 2.61 -13.45 9.81
N TRP A 25 3.63 -12.72 9.32
CA TRP A 25 3.88 -12.64 7.87
C TRP A 25 4.17 -14.00 7.25
N LYS A 26 5.05 -14.79 7.90
CA LYS A 26 5.45 -16.11 7.41
C LYS A 26 4.25 -17.06 7.29
N ASN A 27 3.25 -16.92 8.15
CA ASN A 27 2.01 -17.71 8.07
C ASN A 27 1.18 -17.41 6.81
N LEU A 28 1.33 -16.23 6.21
CA LEU A 28 0.63 -15.85 4.98
C LEU A 28 1.35 -16.32 3.70
N LEU A 29 2.66 -16.58 3.78
CA LEU A 29 3.49 -16.93 2.62
C LEU A 29 3.02 -18.21 1.89
N PRO A 30 2.66 -19.33 2.55
CA PRO A 30 2.12 -20.50 1.86
C PRO A 30 0.81 -20.23 1.12
N ILE A 31 0.03 -19.25 1.60
CA ILE A 31 -1.29 -18.92 1.04
C ILE A 31 -1.13 -18.07 -0.22
N ILE A 32 -0.16 -17.14 -0.25
CA ILE A 32 0.05 -16.27 -1.41
C ILE A 32 0.88 -16.90 -2.53
N LYS A 33 1.74 -17.88 -2.22
CA LYS A 33 2.64 -18.55 -3.19
C LYS A 33 1.92 -19.06 -4.45
N PRO A 34 0.75 -19.73 -4.37
CA PRO A 34 0.01 -20.17 -5.54
C PRO A 34 -0.52 -19.02 -6.43
N HIS A 35 -0.60 -17.79 -5.91
CA HIS A 35 -1.26 -16.66 -6.55
C HIS A 35 -0.30 -15.62 -7.16
N VAL A 36 1.03 -15.83 -7.05
CA VAL A 36 2.03 -14.85 -7.53
C VAL A 36 2.04 -14.64 -9.04
N HIS A 37 1.32 -15.46 -9.80
CA HIS A 37 1.19 -15.39 -11.26
C HIS A 37 -0.23 -15.01 -11.72
N ASP A 38 -1.18 -14.81 -10.80
CA ASP A 38 -2.60 -14.64 -11.16
C ASP A 38 -2.86 -13.31 -11.88
N HIS A 39 -2.27 -12.22 -11.37
CA HIS A 39 -2.38 -10.85 -11.90
C HIS A 39 -3.80 -10.39 -12.24
N ILE A 40 -4.82 -10.93 -11.56
CA ILE A 40 -6.24 -10.63 -11.83
C ILE A 40 -6.56 -9.16 -11.53
N LEU A 41 -5.97 -8.62 -10.47
CA LEU A 41 -6.09 -7.21 -10.07
C LEU A 41 -4.74 -6.72 -9.52
N ALA A 42 -4.27 -5.57 -10.01
CA ALA A 42 -3.12 -4.86 -9.46
C ALA A 42 -3.21 -4.65 -7.93
N PHE A 43 -4.43 -4.50 -7.41
CA PHE A 43 -4.70 -4.44 -5.97
C PHE A 43 -4.22 -5.69 -5.22
N ASN A 44 -4.45 -6.88 -5.77
CA ASN A 44 -4.04 -8.14 -5.16
C ASN A 44 -2.51 -8.30 -5.20
N ASP A 45 -1.89 -7.94 -6.33
CA ASP A 45 -0.42 -7.96 -6.47
C ASP A 45 0.27 -7.09 -5.42
N ALA A 46 -0.27 -5.90 -5.13
CA ALA A 46 0.27 -5.03 -4.09
C ALA A 46 0.21 -5.66 -2.69
N HIS A 47 -0.88 -6.36 -2.35
CA HIS A 47 -1.02 -7.03 -1.05
C HIS A 47 -0.17 -8.30 -0.96
N ILE A 48 -0.01 -9.03 -2.07
CA ILE A 48 0.96 -10.13 -2.20
C ILE A 48 2.36 -9.59 -1.95
N ARG A 49 2.70 -8.43 -2.55
CA ARG A 49 4.01 -7.80 -2.36
C ARG A 49 4.28 -7.44 -0.91
N MET A 50 3.30 -6.90 -0.18
CA MET A 50 3.42 -6.64 1.26
C MET A 50 3.76 -7.93 2.05
N VAL A 51 3.11 -9.05 1.74
CA VAL A 51 3.40 -10.33 2.42
C VAL A 51 4.82 -10.80 2.12
N ILE A 52 5.24 -10.70 0.86
CA ILE A 52 6.59 -11.11 0.44
C ILE A 52 7.66 -10.30 1.18
N GLU A 53 7.52 -8.98 1.22
CA GLU A 53 8.50 -8.12 1.89
C GLU A 53 8.47 -8.27 3.41
N GLY A 54 7.30 -8.48 4.01
CA GLY A 54 7.19 -8.81 5.43
C GLY A 54 7.82 -10.16 5.82
N CYS A 55 8.03 -11.06 4.86
CA CYS A 55 8.73 -12.33 5.07
C CYS A 55 10.24 -12.27 4.77
N ASP A 56 10.71 -11.23 4.10
CA ASP A 56 12.06 -11.10 3.54
C ASP A 56 12.49 -12.33 2.69
N ASP A 57 11.58 -12.84 1.85
CA ASP A 57 11.86 -13.97 0.95
C ASP A 57 12.25 -13.48 -0.46
N ASP A 58 13.55 -13.30 -0.68
CA ASP A 58 14.14 -12.87 -1.96
C ASP A 58 13.75 -13.73 -3.16
N THR A 59 13.57 -15.04 -2.94
CA THR A 59 13.25 -15.96 -4.03
C THR A 59 11.84 -15.69 -4.53
N VAL A 60 10.87 -15.60 -3.62
CA VAL A 60 9.48 -15.30 -3.97
C VAL A 60 9.34 -13.88 -4.48
N ARG A 61 10.10 -12.92 -3.93
CA ARG A 61 10.19 -11.54 -4.42
C ARG A 61 10.59 -11.48 -5.88
N LYS A 62 11.66 -12.18 -6.26
CA LYS A 62 12.11 -12.24 -7.65
C LYS A 62 11.05 -12.85 -8.56
N ILE A 63 10.45 -13.98 -8.15
CA ILE A 63 9.39 -14.64 -8.93
C ILE A 63 8.21 -13.70 -9.18
N HIS A 64 7.75 -12.98 -8.15
CA HIS A 64 6.64 -12.03 -8.28
C HIS A 64 7.00 -10.80 -9.13
N CYS A 65 8.21 -10.26 -9.01
CA CYS A 65 8.70 -9.18 -9.87
C CYS A 65 8.71 -9.59 -11.35
N ASP A 66 9.26 -10.77 -11.64
CA ASP A 66 9.38 -11.30 -12.99
C ASP A 66 8.00 -11.61 -13.58
N SER A 67 7.06 -12.14 -12.77
CA SER A 67 5.70 -12.42 -13.21
C SER A 67 4.90 -11.16 -13.53
N VAL A 68 4.94 -10.14 -12.66
CA VAL A 68 4.31 -8.83 -12.91
C VAL A 68 4.87 -8.19 -14.19
N SER A 69 6.19 -8.26 -14.37
CA SER A 69 6.85 -7.68 -15.55
C SER A 69 6.47 -8.43 -16.83
N SER A 70 6.40 -9.77 -16.77
CA SER A 70 5.92 -10.59 -17.87
C SER A 70 4.48 -10.25 -18.23
N PHE A 71 3.57 -10.21 -17.24
CA PHE A 71 2.15 -9.87 -17.43
C PHE A 71 1.97 -8.51 -18.11
N ILE A 72 2.66 -7.48 -17.61
CA ILE A 72 2.61 -6.13 -18.20
C ILE A 72 3.05 -6.15 -19.67
N ASN A 73 4.06 -6.95 -20.04
CA ASN A 73 4.62 -6.98 -21.39
C ASN A 73 3.86 -7.91 -22.35
N SER A 74 3.24 -8.97 -21.87
CA SER A 74 2.56 -9.97 -22.71
C SER A 74 1.06 -9.77 -22.84
N SER A 75 0.44 -8.94 -21.98
CA SER A 75 -1.00 -8.77 -21.92
C SER A 75 -1.44 -7.39 -22.36
N SER A 76 -2.56 -7.33 -23.09
CA SER A 76 -3.26 -6.09 -23.44
C SER A 76 -4.57 -5.96 -22.65
N GLY A 77 -5.03 -4.73 -22.46
CA GLY A 77 -6.30 -4.41 -21.80
C GLY A 77 -6.14 -3.61 -20.51
N ASP A 78 -7.27 -3.15 -19.98
CA ASP A 78 -7.33 -2.20 -18.86
C ASP A 78 -6.53 -2.64 -17.63
N ASN A 79 -6.54 -3.93 -17.31
CA ASN A 79 -5.83 -4.41 -16.12
C ASN A 79 -4.31 -4.42 -16.31
N SER A 80 -3.78 -4.73 -17.50
CA SER A 80 -2.33 -4.65 -17.74
C SER A 80 -1.84 -3.20 -17.76
N GLU A 81 -2.66 -2.27 -18.28
CA GLU A 81 -2.39 -0.83 -18.21
C GLU A 81 -2.42 -0.30 -16.76
N ARG A 82 -3.44 -0.67 -15.97
CA ARG A 82 -3.52 -0.31 -14.53
C ARG A 82 -2.35 -0.89 -13.75
N THR A 83 -1.96 -2.12 -14.05
CA THR A 83 -0.81 -2.77 -13.40
C THR A 83 0.49 -2.06 -13.79
N ARG A 84 0.66 -1.67 -15.06
CA ARG A 84 1.82 -0.88 -15.51
C ARG A 84 1.91 0.49 -14.82
N ASN A 85 0.81 1.23 -14.81
CA ASN A 85 0.81 2.64 -14.41
C ASN A 85 0.69 2.85 -12.89
N PHE A 86 0.11 1.87 -12.17
CA PHE A 86 -0.17 2.01 -10.74
C PHE A 86 0.26 0.78 -9.94
N GLY A 87 -0.09 -0.43 -10.38
CA GLY A 87 0.21 -1.67 -9.64
C GLY A 87 1.70 -1.92 -9.41
N LYS A 88 2.50 -1.88 -10.47
CA LYS A 88 3.95 -2.06 -10.41
C LYS A 88 4.64 -0.96 -9.60
N PRO A 89 4.39 0.34 -9.83
CA PRO A 89 4.91 1.40 -8.96
C PRO A 89 4.59 1.21 -7.48
N ILE A 90 3.37 0.76 -7.14
CA ILE A 90 3.01 0.46 -5.75
C ILE A 90 3.85 -0.71 -5.21
N CYS A 91 4.01 -1.79 -5.98
CA CYS A 91 4.86 -2.93 -5.58
C CYS A 91 6.32 -2.50 -5.38
N ASP A 92 6.87 -1.68 -6.28
CA ASP A 92 8.23 -1.16 -6.18
C ASP A 92 8.38 -0.28 -4.92
N ALA A 93 7.40 0.59 -4.64
CA ALA A 93 7.41 1.44 -3.45
C ALA A 93 7.32 0.66 -2.13
N ILE A 94 6.55 -0.44 -2.08
CA ILE A 94 6.51 -1.34 -0.92
C ILE A 94 7.90 -1.93 -0.66
N THR A 95 8.61 -2.30 -1.73
CA THR A 95 9.98 -2.81 -1.64
C THR A 95 10.94 -1.77 -1.11
N PHE A 96 10.90 -0.56 -1.66
CA PHE A 96 11.72 0.55 -1.20
C PHE A 96 11.46 0.87 0.28
N TYR A 97 10.19 0.87 0.68
CA TYR A 97 9.79 1.07 2.07
C TYR A 97 10.41 0.02 3.01
N HIS A 98 10.25 -1.27 2.70
CA HIS A 98 10.80 -2.35 3.54
C HIS A 98 12.33 -2.34 3.60
N ASN A 99 13.01 -1.87 2.54
CA ASN A 99 14.47 -1.74 2.51
C ASN A 99 14.98 -0.45 3.21
N GLY A 100 14.10 0.39 3.74
CA GLY A 100 14.47 1.68 4.34
C GLY A 100 14.81 2.78 3.32
N ASN A 101 14.58 2.53 2.03
CA ASN A 101 14.77 3.49 0.93
C ASN A 101 13.56 4.42 0.84
N TYR A 102 13.34 5.20 1.91
CA TYR A 102 12.12 5.97 2.07
C TYR A 102 11.94 7.05 1.02
N HIS A 103 13.02 7.71 0.59
CA HIS A 103 12.95 8.74 -0.44
C HIS A 103 12.43 8.17 -1.78
N GLU A 104 12.95 7.01 -2.21
CA GLU A 104 12.52 6.32 -3.42
C GLU A 104 11.06 5.87 -3.33
N ALA A 105 10.62 5.41 -2.16
CA ALA A 105 9.21 5.11 -1.92
C ALA A 105 8.33 6.36 -2.09
N VAL A 106 8.77 7.52 -1.58
CA VAL A 106 8.07 8.80 -1.74
C VAL A 106 8.01 9.22 -3.20
N GLN A 107 9.14 9.22 -3.91
CA GLN A 107 9.22 9.58 -5.32
C GLN A 107 8.34 8.68 -6.19
N THR A 108 8.19 7.41 -5.82
CA THR A 108 7.39 6.44 -6.56
C THR A 108 5.88 6.59 -6.29
N LEU A 109 5.47 6.78 -5.03
CA LEU A 109 4.04 6.86 -4.66
C LEU A 109 3.43 8.26 -4.83
N SER A 110 4.19 9.33 -4.59
CA SER A 110 3.68 10.70 -4.60
C SER A 110 2.99 11.11 -5.92
N PRO A 111 3.55 10.78 -7.11
CA PRO A 111 2.93 11.13 -8.40
C PRO A 111 1.59 10.44 -8.64
N ILE A 112 1.39 9.25 -8.07
CA ILE A 112 0.19 8.43 -8.31
C ILE A 112 -0.82 8.44 -7.17
N ARG A 113 -0.51 9.10 -6.04
CA ARG A 113 -1.29 9.01 -4.79
C ARG A 113 -2.80 9.29 -4.94
N HIS A 114 -3.16 10.21 -5.82
CA HIS A 114 -4.55 10.59 -6.09
C HIS A 114 -5.27 9.64 -7.04
N ASN A 115 -4.53 8.74 -7.69
CA ASN A 115 -5.04 7.78 -8.66
C ASN A 115 -4.96 6.33 -8.18
N ILE A 116 -4.54 6.08 -6.93
CA ILE A 116 -4.47 4.74 -6.34
C ILE A 116 -5.84 4.02 -6.38
N TYR A 117 -6.97 4.74 -6.37
CA TYR A 117 -8.30 4.14 -6.53
C TYR A 117 -8.45 3.31 -7.81
N SER A 118 -7.64 3.59 -8.83
CA SER A 118 -7.68 2.90 -10.13
C SER A 118 -7.29 1.43 -10.08
N ILE A 119 -6.58 0.96 -9.05
CA ILE A 119 -6.18 -0.46 -8.97
C ILE A 119 -7.33 -1.38 -8.51
N GLY A 120 -8.50 -0.81 -8.18
CA GLY A 120 -9.64 -1.55 -7.65
C GLY A 120 -9.47 -1.90 -6.16
N GLY A 121 -10.35 -2.77 -5.64
CA GLY A 121 -10.39 -3.15 -4.23
C GLY A 121 -11.20 -2.18 -3.36
N SER A 122 -11.02 -2.26 -2.04
CA SER A 122 -11.75 -1.42 -1.08
C SER A 122 -10.92 -0.22 -0.59
N ASN A 123 -11.61 0.84 -0.19
CA ASN A 123 -11.01 2.10 0.26
C ASN A 123 -10.10 1.91 1.47
N ALA A 124 -10.53 1.13 2.47
CA ALA A 124 -9.77 0.94 3.71
C ALA A 124 -8.44 0.23 3.48
N GLN A 125 -8.42 -0.76 2.59
CA GLN A 125 -7.22 -1.51 2.25
C GLN A 125 -6.29 -0.67 1.37
N ARG A 126 -6.81 0.05 0.36
CA ARG A 126 -5.99 1.00 -0.41
C ARG A 126 -5.37 2.12 0.44
N ASP A 127 -6.01 2.49 1.54
CA ASP A 127 -5.49 3.51 2.46
C ASP A 127 -4.09 3.16 2.99
N ILE A 128 -3.73 1.86 3.03
CA ILE A 128 -2.43 1.44 3.51
C ILE A 128 -1.29 2.00 2.65
N PHE A 129 -1.47 2.16 1.35
CA PHE A 129 -0.44 2.72 0.46
C PHE A 129 -0.21 4.21 0.74
N THR A 130 -1.26 4.93 1.13
CA THR A 130 -1.13 6.31 1.61
C THR A 130 -0.44 6.36 2.97
N GLN A 131 -0.68 5.39 3.85
CA GLN A 131 0.00 5.28 5.14
C GLN A 131 1.51 4.98 4.96
N ILE A 132 1.87 4.07 4.04
CA ILE A 132 3.25 3.83 3.61
C ILE A 132 3.88 5.15 3.14
N LEU A 133 3.23 5.86 2.21
CA LEU A 133 3.75 7.14 1.70
C LEU A 133 4.01 8.14 2.84
N ILE A 134 3.06 8.30 3.77
CA ILE A 134 3.24 9.20 4.92
C ILE A 134 4.40 8.75 5.79
N HIS A 135 4.49 7.46 6.13
CA HIS A 135 5.58 6.96 6.95
C HIS A 135 6.93 7.19 6.26
N SER A 136 7.03 6.92 4.95
CA SER A 136 8.22 7.21 4.15
C SER A 136 8.56 8.70 4.16
N THR A 137 7.56 9.60 4.04
CA THR A 137 7.83 11.04 4.12
C THR A 137 8.37 11.49 5.48
N LEU A 138 7.99 10.81 6.57
CA LEU A 138 8.47 11.13 7.92
C LEU A 138 9.86 10.53 8.19
N SER A 139 10.16 9.38 7.56
CA SER A 139 11.39 8.61 7.76
C SER A 139 12.50 8.98 6.79
N SER A 140 12.18 9.63 5.67
CA SER A 140 13.15 10.12 4.68
C SER A 140 14.11 11.15 5.29
N THR A 141 15.32 11.26 4.74
CA THR A 141 16.28 12.31 5.09
C THR A 141 16.02 13.63 4.36
N GLU A 142 15.16 13.62 3.35
CA GLU A 142 14.93 14.77 2.48
C GLU A 142 13.90 15.76 3.05
N ILE A 143 14.27 17.04 3.10
CA ILE A 143 13.43 18.11 3.66
C ILE A 143 12.11 18.27 2.87
N ASP A 144 12.16 18.07 1.55
CA ASP A 144 10.97 18.22 0.70
C ASP A 144 9.97 17.09 0.91
N ASP A 145 10.44 15.88 1.22
CA ASP A 145 9.58 14.76 1.60
C ASP A 145 8.82 15.09 2.89
N HIS A 146 9.49 15.68 3.89
CA HIS A 146 8.85 16.08 5.15
C HIS A 146 7.76 17.13 4.92
N LYS A 147 7.98 18.08 4.00
CA LYS A 147 6.97 19.09 3.63
C LYS A 147 5.75 18.43 2.98
N LEU A 148 5.99 17.47 2.07
CA LEU A 148 4.95 16.67 1.43
C LEU A 148 4.14 15.88 2.48
N GLY A 149 4.80 15.24 3.44
CA GLY A 149 4.15 14.52 4.54
C GLY A 149 3.19 15.40 5.34
N LYS A 150 3.63 16.61 5.71
CA LYS A 150 2.78 17.60 6.39
C LYS A 150 1.56 18.00 5.56
N MET A 151 1.71 18.12 4.24
CA MET A 151 0.58 18.42 3.34
C MET A 151 -0.43 17.26 3.30
N ILE A 152 0.04 16.03 3.08
CA ILE A 152 -0.83 14.84 3.00
C ILE A 152 -1.58 14.62 4.32
N LEU A 153 -0.93 14.80 5.48
CA LEU A 153 -1.58 14.70 6.78
C LEU A 153 -2.70 15.74 6.96
N LYS A 154 -2.50 16.98 6.48
CA LYS A 154 -3.55 18.00 6.48
C LYS A 154 -4.73 17.62 5.60
N GLU A 155 -4.47 17.14 4.38
CA GLU A 155 -5.52 16.64 3.46
C GLU A 155 -6.36 15.56 4.14
N ARG A 156 -5.72 14.57 4.78
CA ARG A 156 -6.39 13.48 5.50
C ARG A 156 -7.24 13.96 6.66
N ASN A 157 -6.75 14.90 7.45
CA ASN A 157 -7.49 15.45 8.57
C ASN A 157 -8.74 16.22 8.11
N MET A 158 -8.66 16.93 6.97
CA MET A 158 -9.83 17.58 6.38
C MET A 158 -10.87 16.56 5.90
N MET A 159 -10.43 15.49 5.24
CA MET A 159 -11.34 14.42 4.79
C MET A 159 -12.04 13.71 5.95
N LYS A 160 -11.31 13.43 7.05
CA LYS A 160 -11.91 12.85 8.26
C LYS A 160 -12.95 13.77 8.88
N LYS A 161 -12.67 15.07 9.01
CA LYS A 161 -13.64 16.06 9.53
C LYS A 161 -14.91 16.14 8.69
N ASN A 162 -14.80 15.94 7.38
CA ASN A 162 -15.93 15.96 6.45
C ASN A 162 -16.62 14.60 6.27
N SER A 163 -16.21 13.56 7.01
CA SER A 163 -16.90 12.27 6.96
C SER A 163 -18.25 12.33 7.69
N ALA A 164 -19.22 11.53 7.23
CA ALA A 164 -20.57 11.51 7.79
C ALA A 164 -20.59 11.24 9.31
N LEU A 165 -19.67 10.41 9.82
CA LEU A 165 -19.52 10.12 11.26
C LEU A 165 -19.03 11.33 12.07
N SER A 166 -18.14 12.14 11.49
CA SER A 166 -17.63 13.36 12.13
C SER A 166 -18.69 14.48 12.14
N GLN A 167 -19.48 14.60 11.07
CA GLN A 167 -20.60 15.54 11.00
C GLN A 167 -21.73 15.16 11.97
N SER A 168 -21.95 13.85 12.18
CA SER A 168 -22.91 13.33 13.16
C SER A 168 -22.53 13.69 14.59
N SER A 169 -21.23 13.68 14.92
CA SER A 169 -20.73 13.97 16.27
C SER A 169 -20.88 15.45 16.65
N SER A 170 -20.83 16.36 15.67
CA SER A 170 -21.08 17.80 15.85
C SER A 170 -22.52 18.14 16.23
N ILE A 171 -23.47 17.26 15.91
CA ILE A 171 -24.90 17.45 16.24
C ILE A 171 -25.15 17.15 17.72
N TYR A 172 -24.35 16.26 18.34
CA TYR A 172 -24.48 15.88 19.75
C TYR A 172 -23.69 16.77 20.73
N HIS A 173 -23.08 17.86 20.27
CA HIS A 173 -22.32 18.81 21.12
C HIS A 173 -22.89 20.24 21.09
N ASN A 174 -24.10 20.44 20.57
CA ASN A 174 -24.80 21.73 20.54
C ASN A 174 -26.06 21.77 21.44
N GLU A 175 -26.15 20.88 22.43
CA GLU A 175 -27.14 20.95 23.51
C GLU A 175 -26.44 21.05 24.87
N GLU A 176 -25.90 22.24 25.17
CA GLU A 176 -25.65 22.78 26.51
C GLU A 176 -25.44 24.31 26.38
#